data_AF-A0A382VGE0-F1
#
_entry.id   AF-A0A382VGE0-F1
#
_cell.length_a   1.000
_cell.length_b   1.000
_cell.length_c   1.000
_cell.angle_alpha   90.00
_cell.angle_beta   90.00
_cell.angle_gamma   90.00
#
_symmetry.space_group_name_H-M   'P 1'
#
loop_
_entity.id
_entity.type
_entity.pdbx_description
1 polymer ?
#
loop_
_entity_poly.entity_id
_entity_poly.type
_entity_poly.pdbx_seq_one_letter_code
_entity_poly.pdbx_strand_id
1 'polypeptide(L)'
;VETGPHDPHFAGYIRFFNEQKFYEAHDVLEALWLQDRHGPDGDFFKGLIQFAGAFVHLQKRRPRPASKLFRLCATYLAEYPSPHLALDVANILRLAKRWGEAAQALGSEGDLLAREAPPKLGLIGVD
;
A
#
# COMPACT_ATOMS: atom_id res chain seq x y z
N VAL A 1 19.89 0.07 -12.06
CA VAL A 1 19.85 0.01 -10.59
C VAL A 1 18.85 -1.09 -10.27
N GLU A 2 19.29 -2.18 -9.65
CA GLU A 2 18.36 -3.25 -9.28
C GLU A 2 17.40 -2.70 -8.22
N THR A 3 16.12 -2.58 -8.57
CA THR A 3 15.03 -2.31 -7.65
C THR A 3 14.87 -3.52 -6.72
N GLY A 4 14.75 -3.28 -5.41
CA GLY A 4 14.76 -4.37 -4.44
C GLY A 4 14.57 -3.92 -2.99
N PRO A 5 14.58 -4.86 -2.02
CA PRO A 5 14.40 -4.58 -0.60
C PRO A 5 15.43 -3.60 0.00
N HIS A 6 16.58 -3.43 -0.67
CA HIS A 6 17.64 -2.50 -0.26
C HIS A 6 17.54 -1.11 -0.92
N ASP A 7 16.58 -0.89 -1.84
CA ASP A 7 16.33 0.45 -2.35
C ASP A 7 15.85 1.36 -1.21
N PRO A 8 16.47 2.54 -0.99
CA PRO A 8 16.15 3.39 0.15
C PRO A 8 14.71 3.91 0.12
N HIS A 9 14.11 4.07 -1.06
CA HIS A 9 12.72 4.49 -1.19
C HIS A 9 11.77 3.35 -0.84
N PHE A 10 12.06 2.14 -1.28
CA PHE A 10 11.22 0.98 -0.97
C PHE A 10 11.32 0.59 0.51
N ALA A 11 12.52 0.58 1.09
CA ALA A 11 12.71 0.44 2.54
C ALA A 11 12.03 1.59 3.32
N GLY A 12 12.13 2.82 2.78
CA GLY A 12 11.44 4.00 3.30
C GLY A 12 9.93 3.84 3.35
N TYR A 13 9.31 3.31 2.28
CA TYR A 13 7.88 3.01 2.21
C TYR A 13 7.45 2.10 3.35
N ILE A 14 8.14 0.96 3.52
CA ILE A 14 7.80 -0.03 4.56
C ILE A 14 7.90 0.60 5.95
N ARG A 15 8.99 1.35 6.21
CA ARG A 15 9.19 2.04 7.49
C ARG A 15 8.10 3.06 7.76
N PHE A 16 7.85 3.99 6.84
CA PHE A 16 6.84 5.03 7.03
C PHE A 16 5.43 4.46 7.15
N PHE A 17 5.10 3.42 6.37
CA PHE A 17 3.82 2.74 6.50
C PHE A 17 3.62 2.14 7.90
N ASN A 18 4.65 1.46 8.41
CA ASN A 18 4.61 0.84 9.75
C ASN A 18 4.59 1.85 10.90
N GLU A 19 5.10 3.06 10.67
CA GLU A 19 4.97 4.22 11.56
C GLU A 19 3.64 4.97 11.38
N GLN A 20 2.75 4.50 10.51
CA GLN A 20 1.46 5.12 10.15
C GLN A 20 1.59 6.53 9.52
N LYS A 21 2.77 6.84 9.00
CA LYS A 21 3.09 8.01 8.19
C LYS A 21 2.73 7.73 6.74
N PHE A 22 1.44 7.50 6.47
CA PHE A 22 0.98 6.97 5.18
C PHE A 22 1.18 7.93 4.01
N TYR A 23 1.17 9.24 4.28
CA TYR A 23 1.46 10.24 3.23
C TYR A 23 2.94 10.20 2.85
N GLU A 24 3.83 10.12 3.83
CA GLU A 24 5.28 9.99 3.62
C GLU A 24 5.63 8.65 2.97
N ALA A 25 4.92 7.57 3.31
CA ALA A 25 5.03 6.29 2.62
C ALA A 25 4.65 6.44 1.14
N HIS A 26 3.51 7.06 0.85
CA HIS A 26 3.09 7.34 -0.54
C HIS A 26 4.16 8.15 -1.28
N ASP A 27 4.58 9.28 -0.72
CA ASP A 27 5.49 10.24 -1.37
C ASP A 27 6.87 9.63 -1.66
N VAL A 28 7.45 8.93 -0.68
CA VAL A 28 8.77 8.29 -0.86
C VAL A 28 8.72 7.22 -1.95
N LEU A 29 7.63 6.45 -2.04
CA LEU A 29 7.49 5.41 -3.07
C LEU A 29 7.13 5.99 -4.43
N GLU A 30 6.43 7.13 -4.49
CA GLU A 30 6.16 7.85 -5.73
C GLU A 30 7.45 8.29 -6.42
N ALA A 31 8.46 8.73 -5.65
CA ALA A 31 9.78 9.04 -6.19
C ALA A 31 10.43 7.85 -6.91
N LEU A 32 10.33 6.64 -6.34
CA LEU A 32 10.80 5.40 -6.97
C LEU A 32 9.95 5.02 -8.18
N TRP A 33 8.63 5.10 -8.05
CA TRP A 33 7.71 4.81 -9.15
C TRP A 33 7.96 5.71 -10.36
N LEU A 34 8.23 7.01 -10.17
CA LEU A 34 8.51 7.92 -11.28
C LEU A 34 9.73 7.48 -12.12
N GLN A 35 10.68 6.75 -11.52
CA GLN A 35 11.84 6.20 -12.21
C GLN A 35 11.50 4.93 -13.00
N ASP A 36 10.55 4.11 -12.53
CA ASP A 36 10.19 2.80 -13.12
C ASP A 36 8.76 2.71 -13.65
N ARG A 37 8.03 3.83 -13.80
CA ARG A 37 6.58 3.83 -14.14
C ARG A 37 6.22 3.18 -15.48
N HIS A 38 7.20 2.91 -16.33
CA HIS A 38 7.05 2.21 -17.62
C HIS A 38 7.86 0.90 -17.67
N GLY A 39 8.49 0.53 -16.56
CA GLY A 39 9.26 -0.70 -16.41
C GLY A 39 8.45 -1.82 -15.75
N PRO A 40 9.11 -2.96 -15.47
CA PRO A 40 8.44 -4.17 -15.00
C PRO A 40 7.79 -4.02 -13.62
N ASP A 41 8.30 -3.15 -12.74
CA ASP A 41 7.78 -2.96 -11.37
C ASP A 41 6.90 -1.70 -11.24
N GLY A 42 6.69 -0.96 -12.34
CA GLY A 42 5.93 0.28 -12.34
C GLY A 42 4.51 0.12 -11.77
N ASP A 43 3.76 -0.90 -12.20
CA ASP A 43 2.42 -1.15 -11.67
C ASP A 43 2.46 -1.72 -10.24
N PHE A 44 3.51 -2.47 -9.87
CA PHE A 44 3.72 -2.91 -8.49
C PHE A 44 3.84 -1.72 -7.53
N PHE A 45 4.73 -0.78 -7.82
CA PHE A 45 4.89 0.42 -7.00
C PHE A 45 3.62 1.26 -6.98
N LYS A 46 2.97 1.40 -8.13
CA LYS A 46 1.68 2.09 -8.25
C LYS A 46 0.61 1.46 -7.34
N GLY A 47 0.53 0.14 -7.28
CA GLY A 47 -0.37 -0.60 -6.39
C GLY A 47 -0.14 -0.26 -4.91
N LEU A 48 1.13 -0.27 -4.48
CA LEU A 48 1.52 0.07 -3.10
C LEU A 48 1.30 1.56 -2.76
N ILE A 49 1.49 2.46 -3.72
CA ILE A 49 1.15 3.88 -3.59
C ILE A 49 -0.37 4.04 -3.34
N GLN A 50 -1.21 3.30 -4.08
CA GLN A 50 -2.67 3.29 -3.83
C GLN A 50 -3.01 2.71 -2.45
N PHE A 51 -2.28 1.68 -2.00
CA PHE A 51 -2.46 1.10 -0.67
C PHE A 51 -2.21 2.13 0.43
N ALA A 52 -1.07 2.84 0.40
CA ALA A 52 -0.76 3.90 1.35
C ALA A 52 -1.76 5.08 1.24
N GLY A 53 -2.10 5.49 0.01
CA GLY A 53 -3.11 6.53 -0.24
C GLY A 53 -4.50 6.17 0.33
N ALA A 54 -4.87 4.89 0.34
CA ALA A 54 -6.12 4.44 0.96
C ALA A 54 -6.12 4.74 2.47
N PHE A 55 -5.02 4.45 3.16
CA PHE A 55 -4.89 4.77 4.59
C PHE A 55 -4.81 6.29 4.86
N VAL A 56 -4.21 7.09 3.97
CA VAL A 56 -4.30 8.56 4.04
C VAL A 56 -5.76 9.04 4.01
N HIS A 57 -6.60 8.43 3.17
CA HIS A 57 -8.03 8.74 3.15
C HIS A 57 -8.75 8.28 4.43
N LEU A 58 -8.38 7.14 5.01
CA LEU A 58 -8.93 6.70 6.29
C LEU A 58 -8.56 7.65 7.43
N GLN A 59 -7.32 8.15 7.50
CA GLN A 59 -6.92 9.19 8.47
C GLN A 59 -7.75 10.47 8.35
N LYS A 60 -8.20 10.80 7.13
CA LYS A 60 -9.07 11.94 6.85
C LYS A 60 -10.56 11.64 7.07
N ARG A 61 -10.92 10.47 7.61
CA ARG A 61 -12.31 9.98 7.77
C ARG A 61 -13.08 9.95 6.46
N ARG A 62 -12.40 9.57 5.37
CA ARG A 62 -12.95 9.46 4.01
C ARG A 62 -12.98 8.00 3.54
N PRO A 63 -13.85 7.14 4.11
CA PRO A 63 -13.88 5.71 3.81
C PRO A 63 -14.29 5.39 2.36
N ARG A 64 -15.20 6.15 1.76
CA ARG A 64 -15.59 5.94 0.36
C ARG A 64 -14.41 6.09 -0.63
N PRO A 65 -13.63 7.20 -0.63
CA PRO A 65 -12.39 7.27 -1.40
C PRO A 65 -11.38 6.16 -1.07
N ALA A 66 -11.19 5.82 0.21
CA ALA A 66 -10.27 4.75 0.61
C ALA A 66 -10.64 3.40 -0.02
N SER A 67 -11.93 3.01 0.00
CA SER A 67 -12.38 1.75 -0.62
C SER A 67 -12.06 1.68 -2.12
N LYS A 68 -12.09 2.81 -2.84
CA LYS A 68 -11.70 2.86 -4.26
C LYS A 68 -10.21 2.58 -4.42
N LEU A 69 -9.36 3.17 -3.58
CA LEU A 69 -7.92 2.99 -3.68
C LEU A 69 -7.49 1.57 -3.29
N PHE A 70 -8.14 0.95 -2.31
CA PHE A 70 -7.92 -0.47 -2.00
C PHE A 70 -8.23 -1.39 -3.19
N ARG A 71 -9.30 -1.12 -3.94
CA ARG A 71 -9.59 -1.87 -5.16
C ARG A 71 -8.52 -1.67 -6.24
N LEU A 72 -8.06 -0.43 -6.43
CA LEU A 72 -6.98 -0.14 -7.40
C LEU A 72 -5.67 -0.81 -7.01
N CYS A 73 -5.29 -0.76 -5.72
CA CYS A 73 -4.17 -1.52 -5.18
C CYS A 73 -4.29 -3.00 -5.55
N ALA A 74 -5.45 -3.62 -5.31
CA ALA A 74 -5.66 -5.03 -5.62
C ALA A 74 -5.56 -5.33 -7.12
N THR A 75 -6.11 -4.47 -7.98
CA THR A 75 -5.99 -4.61 -9.44
C THR A 75 -4.54 -4.61 -9.90
N TYR A 76 -3.71 -3.68 -9.41
CA TYR A 76 -2.32 -3.59 -9.86
C TYR A 76 -1.46 -4.73 -9.31
N LEU A 77 -1.65 -5.11 -8.04
CA LEU A 77 -0.81 -6.13 -7.41
C LEU A 77 -1.17 -7.57 -7.81
N ALA A 78 -2.33 -7.80 -8.42
CA ALA A 78 -2.76 -9.14 -8.84
C ALA A 78 -1.88 -9.74 -9.95
N GLU A 79 -1.16 -8.90 -10.70
CA GLU A 79 -0.29 -9.34 -11.81
C GLU A 79 1.12 -9.75 -11.35
N TYR A 80 1.43 -9.63 -10.05
CA TYR A 80 2.75 -9.88 -9.49
C TYR A 80 2.78 -11.17 -8.64
N PRO A 81 3.90 -11.92 -8.64
CA PRO A 81 4.04 -13.12 -7.81
C PRO A 81 4.06 -12.77 -6.31
N SER A 82 3.94 -13.79 -5.46
CA SER A 82 4.23 -13.65 -4.03
C SER A 82 5.30 -14.67 -3.61
N PRO A 83 6.46 -14.25 -3.08
CA PRO A 83 6.86 -12.86 -2.87
C PRO A 83 7.23 -12.12 -4.17
N HIS A 84 7.13 -10.78 -4.16
CA HIS A 84 7.72 -9.89 -5.17
C HIS A 84 8.51 -8.79 -4.46
N LEU A 85 9.78 -8.59 -4.84
CA LEU A 85 10.73 -7.71 -4.13
C LEU A 85 10.74 -7.95 -2.60
N ALA A 86 10.74 -9.23 -2.20
CA ALA A 86 10.61 -9.70 -0.81
C ALA A 86 9.29 -9.34 -0.10
N LEU A 87 8.33 -8.67 -0.74
CA LEU A 87 7.03 -8.38 -0.13
C LEU A 87 6.06 -9.55 -0.34
N ASP A 88 5.31 -9.93 0.70
CA ASP A 88 4.19 -10.88 0.59
C ASP A 88 2.99 -10.20 -0.10
N VAL A 89 3.00 -10.20 -1.43
CA VAL A 89 1.94 -9.62 -2.28
C VAL A 89 0.59 -10.25 -1.97
N ALA A 90 0.55 -11.57 -1.74
CA ALA A 90 -0.69 -12.27 -1.41
C ALA A 90 -1.31 -11.74 -0.09
N ASN A 91 -0.48 -11.38 0.88
CA ASN A 91 -0.95 -10.72 2.10
C ASN A 91 -1.48 -9.30 1.85
N ILE A 92 -0.80 -8.50 1.02
CA ILE A 92 -1.28 -7.16 0.67
C ILE A 92 -2.64 -7.24 -0.03
N LEU A 93 -2.85 -8.19 -0.95
CA LEU A 93 -4.12 -8.41 -1.62
C LEU A 93 -5.25 -8.76 -0.62
N ARG A 94 -4.98 -9.65 0.35
CA ARG A 94 -5.93 -9.98 1.43
C ARG A 94 -6.27 -8.75 2.28
N LEU A 95 -5.26 -7.97 2.66
CA LEU A 95 -5.45 -6.74 3.43
C LEU A 95 -6.26 -5.71 2.64
N ALA A 96 -5.90 -5.44 1.39
CA ALA A 96 -6.60 -4.49 0.53
C ALA A 96 -8.08 -4.86 0.38
N LYS A 97 -8.39 -6.15 0.14
CA LYS A 97 -9.78 -6.63 0.10
C LYS A 97 -10.52 -6.36 1.41
N ARG A 98 -9.95 -6.81 2.54
CA ARG A 98 -10.59 -6.70 3.86
C ARG A 98 -10.83 -5.23 4.27
N TRP A 99 -9.81 -4.39 4.14
CA TRP A 99 -9.92 -2.96 4.46
C TRP A 99 -10.83 -2.22 3.48
N GLY A 100 -10.82 -2.60 2.20
CA GLY A 100 -11.73 -2.07 1.18
C GLY A 100 -13.20 -2.37 1.48
N GLU A 101 -13.51 -3.62 1.86
CA GLU A 101 -14.85 -4.06 2.26
C GLU A 101 -15.33 -3.34 3.54
N ALA A 102 -14.46 -3.23 4.55
CA ALA A 102 -14.77 -2.50 5.76
C ALA A 102 -15.03 -1.00 5.48
N ALA A 103 -14.17 -0.35 4.70
CA ALA A 103 -14.35 1.04 4.30
C ALA A 103 -15.63 1.24 3.47
N GLN A 104 -15.98 0.29 2.60
CA GLN A 104 -17.24 0.34 1.85
C GLN A 104 -18.46 0.22 2.78
N ALA A 105 -18.41 -0.67 3.77
CA ALA A 105 -19.50 -0.87 4.73
C ALA A 105 -19.75 0.36 5.63
N LEU A 106 -18.71 1.15 5.93
CA LEU A 106 -18.86 2.41 6.68
C LEU A 106 -19.58 3.51 5.87
N GLY A 107 -19.57 3.45 4.54
CA GLY A 107 -20.29 4.42 3.70
C GLY A 107 -19.59 5.77 3.55
N SER A 108 -20.32 6.87 3.75
CA SER A 108 -19.82 8.24 3.50
C SER A 108 -19.05 8.83 4.68
N GLU A 109 -19.39 8.45 5.90
CA GLU A 109 -18.82 9.03 7.13
C GLU A 109 -18.51 7.92 8.13
N GLY A 110 -17.35 7.98 8.75
CA GLY A 110 -16.94 7.02 9.77
C GLY A 110 -15.43 6.97 9.96
N ASP A 111 -15.03 6.56 11.15
CA ASP A 111 -13.62 6.44 11.54
C ASP A 111 -13.26 4.96 11.70
N LEU A 112 -12.72 4.37 10.62
CA LEU A 112 -12.29 2.97 10.63
C LEU A 112 -11.05 2.77 11.50
N LEU A 113 -10.17 3.77 11.56
CA LEU A 113 -8.93 3.72 12.35
C LEU A 113 -9.20 3.84 13.86
N ALA A 114 -10.33 4.39 14.26
CA ALA A 114 -10.80 4.32 15.65
C ALA A 114 -11.27 2.91 16.07
N ARG A 115 -11.55 2.02 15.13
CA ARG A 115 -12.07 0.66 15.39
C ARG A 115 -11.00 -0.42 15.27
N GLU A 116 -9.97 -0.17 14.47
CA GLU A 116 -8.94 -1.15 14.16
C GLU A 116 -7.61 -0.46 13.87
N ALA A 117 -6.52 -1.03 14.42
CA ALA A 117 -5.17 -0.57 14.12
C ALA A 117 -4.77 -0.95 12.68
N PRO A 118 -4.10 -0.05 11.93
CA PRO A 118 -3.54 -0.38 10.61
C PRO A 118 -2.63 -1.62 10.66
N PRO A 119 -2.55 -2.39 9.56
CA PRO A 119 -1.64 -3.52 9.48
C PRO A 119 -0.19 -3.03 9.50
N LYS A 120 0.73 -3.93 9.85
CA LYS A 120 2.17 -3.75 9.60
C LYS A 120 2.59 -4.60 8.41
N LEU A 121 3.54 -4.06 7.65
CA LEU A 121 4.16 -4.71 6.50
C LEU A 121 5.51 -5.27 6.92
N GLY A 122 5.82 -6.48 6.43
CA GLY A 122 7.12 -7.13 6.61
C GLY A 122 7.67 -7.58 5.27
N LEU A 123 8.99 -7.70 5.19
CA LEU A 123 9.69 -8.28 4.05
C LEU A 123 10.12 -9.71 4.41
N ILE A 124 9.99 -10.63 3.47
CA ILE A 124 10.35 -12.04 3.60
C ILE A 124 11.86 -12.18 3.33
N GLY A 125 12.57 -12.84 4.25
CA GLY A 125 13.99 -13.14 4.08
C GLY A 125 14.91 -11.91 4.12
N VAL A 126 14.46 -10.83 4.76
CA VAL A 126 15.26 -9.65 5.07
C VAL A 126 15.37 -9.59 6.59
N ASP A 127 16.54 -9.95 7.12
CA ASP A 127 16.87 -9.93 8.55
C ASP A 127 17.11 -8.51 9.07
#